data_AF-A0YW11-F1
#
_entry.id   AF-A0YW11-F1
#
_cell.length_a   1.000
_cell.length_b   1.000
_cell.length_c   1.000
_cell.angle_alpha   90.00
_cell.angle_beta   90.00
_cell.angle_gamma   90.00
#
_symmetry.space_group_name_H-M   'P 1'
#
loop_
_entity.id
_entity.type
_entity.pdbx_description
1 polymer ?
#
loop_
_entity_poly.entity_id
_entity_poly.type
_entity_poly.pdbx_seq_one_letter_code
_entity_poly.pdbx_strand_id
1 'polypeptide(L)'
;MKSSVAMTQELEKTKKLAQKNTRSTAFLTFFMPLLGYIYTGRYKPMLMSLGLFIGVTGVCVAGDLELDETEDLTLALQFMYGVGTAVENARAVSQAKKRLQEPKFPAINPEHQKIQLLRLAKAQGEITLADCVLEINCSAAEVRPLLEELQREDLMIVGNRKQDGAVVYRMI
;
A
#
# COMPACT_ATOMS: atom_id res chain seq x y z
N MET A 1 -15.97 -14.04 -14.95
CA MET A 1 -16.71 -13.56 -13.76
C MET A 1 -16.07 -13.92 -12.41
N LYS A 2 -15.59 -15.16 -12.16
CA LYS A 2 -14.94 -15.54 -10.88
C LYS A 2 -13.76 -14.64 -10.44
N SER A 3 -12.98 -14.12 -11.39
CA SER A 3 -11.83 -13.25 -11.10
C SER A 3 -12.20 -11.89 -10.51
N SER A 4 -13.31 -11.28 -10.95
CA SER A 4 -13.74 -9.94 -10.48
C SER A 4 -14.29 -9.99 -9.04
N VAL A 5 -14.99 -11.07 -8.67
CA VAL A 5 -15.49 -11.27 -7.31
C VAL A 5 -14.36 -11.56 -6.32
N ALA A 6 -13.37 -12.35 -6.73
CA ALA A 6 -12.18 -12.59 -5.90
C ALA A 6 -11.37 -11.31 -5.66
N MET A 7 -11.20 -10.49 -6.71
CA MET A 7 -10.47 -9.22 -6.61
C MET A 7 -11.16 -8.22 -5.67
N THR A 8 -12.49 -8.15 -5.70
CA THR A 8 -13.26 -7.24 -4.81
C THR A 8 -13.21 -7.69 -3.35
N GLN A 9 -13.27 -8.99 -3.08
CA GLN A 9 -13.12 -9.54 -1.73
C GLN A 9 -11.73 -9.31 -1.13
N GLU A 10 -10.66 -9.51 -1.91
CA GLU A 10 -9.29 -9.27 -1.44
C GLU A 10 -9.03 -7.78 -1.16
N LEU A 11 -9.62 -6.89 -1.96
CA LEU A 11 -9.58 -5.45 -1.72
C LEU A 11 -10.30 -5.07 -0.42
N GLU A 12 -11.47 -5.64 -0.15
CA GLU A 12 -12.24 -5.38 1.08
C GLU A 12 -11.49 -5.87 2.33
N LYS A 13 -10.90 -7.07 2.27
CA LYS A 13 -10.03 -7.60 3.35
C LYS A 13 -8.85 -6.67 3.61
N THR A 14 -8.18 -6.22 2.56
CA THR A 14 -7.03 -5.30 2.67
C THR A 14 -7.44 -3.97 3.29
N LYS A 15 -8.62 -3.43 2.93
CA LYS A 15 -9.20 -2.23 3.55
C LYS A 15 -9.47 -2.42 5.05
N LYS A 16 -10.13 -3.52 5.43
CA LYS A 16 -10.42 -3.84 6.84
C LYS A 16 -9.13 -3.97 7.67
N LEU A 17 -8.10 -4.59 7.11
CA LEU A 17 -6.80 -4.74 7.76
C LEU A 17 -6.08 -3.39 7.91
N ALA A 18 -6.10 -2.55 6.87
CA ALA A 18 -5.46 -1.24 6.89
C ALA A 18 -6.10 -0.25 7.86
N GLN A 19 -7.39 -0.40 8.17
CA GLN A 19 -8.07 0.44 9.18
C GLN A 19 -7.59 0.16 10.61
N LYS A 20 -6.92 -0.97 10.86
CA LYS A 20 -6.43 -1.31 12.20
C LYS A 20 -5.24 -0.43 12.61
N ASN A 21 -5.10 -0.17 13.92
CA ASN A 21 -3.95 0.54 14.46
C ASN A 21 -2.73 -0.39 14.56
N THR A 22 -1.64 -0.03 13.87
CA THR A 22 -0.38 -0.81 13.80
C THR A 22 0.24 -1.00 15.18
N ARG A 23 0.23 0.03 16.04
CA ARG A 23 0.81 -0.04 17.39
C ARG A 23 0.00 -0.97 18.30
N SER A 24 -1.33 -0.83 18.27
CA SER A 24 -2.23 -1.72 19.03
C SER A 24 -2.09 -3.17 18.58
N THR A 25 -1.94 -3.42 17.27
CA THR A 25 -1.67 -4.76 16.75
C THR A 25 -0.35 -5.31 17.29
N ALA A 26 0.74 -4.54 17.24
CA ALA A 26 2.04 -4.97 17.74
C ALA A 26 1.99 -5.31 19.24
N PHE A 27 1.42 -4.41 20.05
CA PHE A 27 1.30 -4.58 21.49
C PHE A 27 0.43 -5.80 21.83
N LEU A 28 -0.77 -5.91 21.24
CA LEU A 28 -1.66 -7.03 21.49
C LEU A 28 -1.05 -8.37 21.08
N THR A 29 -0.38 -8.41 19.91
CA THR A 29 0.23 -9.64 19.40
C THR A 29 1.46 -10.05 20.21
N PHE A 30 2.23 -9.10 20.76
CA PHE A 30 3.39 -9.41 21.58
C PHE A 30 3.01 -10.13 22.87
N PHE A 31 2.00 -9.63 23.59
CA PHE A 31 1.54 -10.25 24.84
C PHE A 31 0.61 -11.44 24.62
N MET A 32 -0.22 -11.39 23.57
CA MET A 32 -1.19 -12.43 23.25
C MET A 32 -1.22 -12.68 21.73
N PRO A 33 -0.27 -13.49 21.20
CA PRO A 33 -0.15 -13.75 19.76
C PRO A 33 -1.46 -14.19 19.10
N LEU A 34 -2.21 -15.09 19.75
CA LEU A 34 -3.50 -15.58 19.25
C LEU A 34 -4.53 -14.45 19.12
N LEU A 35 -4.70 -13.63 20.15
CA LEU A 35 -5.64 -12.49 20.11
C LEU A 35 -5.21 -11.47 19.07
N GLY A 36 -3.90 -11.25 18.92
CA GLY A 36 -3.34 -10.38 17.89
C GLY A 36 -3.73 -10.80 16.48
N TYR A 37 -3.65 -12.10 16.16
CA TYR A 37 -4.05 -12.62 14.86
C TYR A 37 -5.57 -12.67 14.66
N ILE A 38 -6.35 -12.94 15.71
CA ILE A 38 -7.82 -12.85 15.67
C ILE A 38 -8.24 -11.40 15.38
N TYR A 39 -7.61 -10.43 16.04
CA TYR A 39 -7.88 -9.00 15.84
C TYR A 39 -7.59 -8.52 14.41
N THR A 40 -6.55 -9.07 13.76
CA THR A 40 -6.22 -8.77 12.35
C THR A 40 -6.92 -9.68 11.34
N GLY A 41 -7.65 -10.71 11.78
CA GLY A 41 -8.34 -11.68 10.93
C GLY A 41 -7.40 -12.58 10.12
N ARG A 42 -6.16 -12.75 10.57
CA ARG A 42 -5.09 -13.45 9.83
C ARG A 42 -4.86 -14.87 10.37
N TYR A 43 -5.87 -15.73 10.21
CA TYR A 43 -5.86 -17.11 10.74
C TYR A 43 -4.83 -18.06 10.10
N LYS A 44 -4.56 -17.91 8.78
CA LYS A 44 -3.57 -18.75 8.09
C LYS A 44 -2.14 -18.59 8.66
N PRO A 45 -1.58 -17.37 8.75
CA PRO A 45 -0.26 -17.18 9.37
C PRO A 45 -0.26 -17.49 10.87
N MET A 46 -1.39 -17.31 11.58
CA MET A 46 -1.54 -17.73 12.97
C MET A 46 -1.29 -19.24 13.15
N LEU A 47 -1.96 -20.07 12.36
CA LEU A 47 -1.79 -21.53 12.45
C LEU A 47 -0.40 -21.98 12.03
N MET A 48 0.20 -21.32 11.02
CA MET A 48 1.57 -21.61 10.60
C MET A 48 2.60 -21.26 11.68
N SER A 49 2.49 -20.09 12.31
CA SER A 49 3.44 -19.66 13.34
C SER A 49 3.28 -20.48 14.62
N LEU A 50 2.05 -20.81 15.00
CA LEU A 50 1.77 -21.69 16.14
C LEU A 50 2.32 -23.10 15.92
N GLY A 51 2.10 -23.68 14.73
CA GLY A 51 2.64 -25.00 14.39
C GLY A 51 4.16 -25.03 14.38
N LEU A 52 4.80 -23.98 13.87
CA LEU A 52 6.25 -23.83 13.92
C LEU A 52 6.77 -23.76 15.37
N PHE A 53 6.12 -22.95 16.21
CA PHE A 53 6.50 -22.80 17.61
C PHE A 53 6.40 -24.13 18.37
N ILE A 54 5.24 -24.80 18.29
CA ILE A 54 5.02 -26.10 18.94
C ILE A 54 6.02 -27.14 18.43
N GLY A 55 6.30 -27.16 17.12
CA GLY A 55 7.26 -28.08 16.51
C GLY A 55 8.68 -27.87 17.03
N VAL A 56 9.15 -26.62 17.07
CA VAL A 56 10.50 -26.29 17.57
C VAL A 56 10.61 -26.61 19.06
N THR A 57 9.66 -26.14 19.88
CA THR A 57 9.66 -26.44 21.32
C THR A 57 9.59 -27.93 21.60
N GLY A 58 8.76 -28.68 20.85
CA GLY A 58 8.63 -30.13 21.01
C GLY A 58 9.93 -30.89 20.71
N VAL A 59 10.69 -30.47 19.70
CA VAL A 59 12.01 -31.04 19.39
C VAL A 59 13.02 -30.74 20.50
N CYS A 60 13.02 -29.50 21.00
CA CYS A 60 13.91 -29.12 22.11
C CYS A 60 13.63 -29.93 23.38
N VAL A 61 12.36 -30.13 23.74
CA VAL A 61 11.98 -30.88 24.95
C VAL A 61 12.25 -32.39 24.80
N ALA A 62 12.01 -32.97 23.62
CA ALA A 62 12.22 -34.40 23.38
C ALA A 62 13.70 -34.78 23.18
N GLY A 63 14.59 -33.81 22.99
CA GLY A 63 16.01 -34.00 22.68
C GLY A 63 16.94 -34.19 23.88
N ASP A 64 16.42 -34.48 25.08
CA ASP A 64 17.20 -34.70 26.31
C ASP A 64 18.05 -33.48 26.75
N LEU A 65 17.48 -32.28 26.68
CA LEU A 65 18.01 -31.11 27.40
C LEU A 65 17.72 -31.27 28.90
N GLU A 66 18.69 -30.94 29.75
CA GLU A 66 18.49 -30.92 31.20
C GLU A 66 17.33 -29.96 31.57
N LEU A 67 16.51 -30.31 32.56
CA LEU A 67 15.30 -29.57 32.91
C LEU A 67 15.56 -28.07 33.16
N ASP A 68 16.68 -27.71 33.80
CA ASP A 68 17.05 -26.32 34.08
C ASP A 68 17.39 -25.54 32.79
N GLU A 69 18.10 -26.17 31.84
CA GLU A 69 18.37 -25.58 30.52
C GLU A 69 17.12 -25.49 29.64
N THR A 70 16.15 -26.40 29.81
CA THR A 70 14.89 -26.35 29.05
C THR A 70 14.01 -25.17 29.43
N GLU A 71 13.98 -24.75 30.70
CA GLU A 71 13.14 -23.63 31.15
C GLU A 71 13.61 -22.31 30.55
N ASP A 72 14.91 -22.02 30.65
CA ASP A 72 15.53 -20.82 30.08
C ASP A 72 15.40 -20.78 28.55
N LEU A 73 15.62 -21.92 27.88
CA LEU A 73 15.46 -22.03 26.44
C LEU A 73 14.01 -21.82 26.02
N THR A 74 13.04 -22.39 26.76
CA THR A 74 11.61 -22.26 26.46
C THR A 74 11.15 -20.82 26.65
N LEU A 75 11.62 -20.13 27.69
CA LEU A 75 11.34 -18.72 27.93
C LEU A 75 11.91 -17.85 26.80
N ALA A 76 13.16 -18.11 26.37
CA ALA A 76 13.78 -17.42 25.25
C ALA A 76 13.00 -17.65 23.93
N LEU A 77 12.60 -18.89 23.65
CA LEU A 77 11.78 -19.23 22.49
C LEU A 77 10.41 -18.54 22.53
N GLN A 78 9.76 -18.47 23.70
CA GLN A 78 8.48 -17.78 23.87
C GLN A 78 8.62 -16.28 23.63
N PHE A 79 9.66 -15.65 24.16
CA PHE A 79 9.94 -14.24 23.91
C PHE A 79 10.18 -13.97 22.43
N MET A 80 11.04 -14.78 21.79
CA MET A 80 11.32 -14.67 20.35
C MET A 80 10.06 -14.88 19.50
N TYR A 81 9.20 -15.82 19.89
CA TYR A 81 7.91 -16.04 19.25
C TYR A 81 6.99 -14.82 19.37
N GLY A 82 6.89 -14.22 20.56
CA GLY A 82 6.11 -13.00 20.80
C GLY A 82 6.61 -11.82 19.97
N VAL A 83 7.91 -11.57 19.96
CA VAL A 83 8.53 -10.51 19.12
C VAL A 83 8.29 -10.78 17.64
N GLY A 84 8.58 -11.99 17.18
CA GLY A 84 8.46 -12.38 15.77
C GLY A 84 7.04 -12.21 15.23
N THR A 85 6.05 -12.73 15.95
CA THR A 85 4.63 -12.61 15.58
C THR A 85 4.13 -11.16 15.66
N ALA A 86 4.56 -10.38 16.66
CA ALA A 86 4.20 -8.97 16.76
C ALA A 86 4.72 -8.15 15.59
N VAL A 87 6.00 -8.34 15.23
CA VAL A 87 6.61 -7.65 14.08
C VAL A 87 5.93 -8.05 12.78
N GLU A 88 5.70 -9.35 12.57
CA GLU A 88 5.05 -9.87 11.37
C GLU A 88 3.63 -9.31 11.21
N ASN A 89 2.83 -9.35 12.27
CA ASN A 89 1.43 -8.92 12.22
C ASN A 89 1.31 -7.38 12.10
N ALA A 90 2.20 -6.64 12.75
CA ALA A 90 2.28 -5.18 12.59
C ALA A 90 2.74 -4.77 11.19
N ARG A 91 3.73 -5.48 10.61
CA ARG A 91 4.17 -5.25 9.23
C ARG A 91 3.04 -5.46 8.24
N ALA A 92 2.21 -6.50 8.42
CA ALA A 92 1.06 -6.74 7.56
C ALA A 92 0.05 -5.58 7.57
N VAL A 93 -0.26 -5.03 8.74
CA VAL A 93 -1.12 -3.83 8.86
C VAL A 93 -0.47 -2.61 8.20
N SER A 94 0.82 -2.39 8.43
CA SER A 94 1.55 -1.27 7.82
C SER A 94 1.61 -1.38 6.30
N GLN A 95 1.84 -2.57 5.75
CA GLN A 95 1.87 -2.80 4.31
C GLN A 95 0.48 -2.65 3.69
N ALA A 96 -0.58 -3.12 4.36
CA ALA A 96 -1.95 -2.91 3.92
C ALA A 96 -2.30 -1.41 3.83
N LYS A 97 -1.84 -0.60 4.79
CA LYS A 97 -1.96 0.87 4.74
C LYS A 97 -1.22 1.46 3.55
N LYS A 98 0.05 1.08 3.35
CA LYS A 98 0.87 1.56 2.22
C LYS A 98 0.21 1.25 0.88
N ARG A 99 -0.28 0.02 0.67
CA ARG A 99 -0.98 -0.37 -0.58
C ARG A 99 -2.27 0.40 -0.87
N LEU A 100 -2.88 1.02 0.15
CA LEU A 100 -4.05 1.89 -0.03
C LEU A 100 -3.69 3.37 -0.17
N GLN A 101 -2.50 3.76 0.31
CA GLN A 101 -1.97 5.12 0.15
C GLN A 101 -1.15 5.28 -1.12
N GLU A 102 -0.61 4.21 -1.68
CA GLU A 102 0.05 4.23 -2.98
C GLU A 102 -0.96 4.76 -4.01
N PRO A 103 -0.67 5.90 -4.68
CA PRO A 103 -1.50 6.35 -5.77
C PRO A 103 -1.58 5.24 -6.80
N LYS A 104 -2.80 4.91 -7.23
CA LYS A 104 -3.05 3.86 -8.25
C LYS A 104 -2.49 4.21 -9.62
N PHE A 105 -1.87 5.37 -9.75
CA PHE A 105 -1.29 5.86 -10.98
C PHE A 105 0.23 5.68 -10.88
N PRO A 106 0.87 5.11 -11.92
CA PRO A 106 2.32 4.96 -11.91
C PRO A 106 2.94 6.34 -11.68
N ALA A 107 3.90 6.42 -10.75
CA ALA A 107 4.75 7.59 -10.60
C ALA A 107 5.64 7.71 -11.84
N ILE A 108 5.05 8.15 -12.94
CA ILE A 108 5.76 8.50 -14.17
C ILE A 108 6.54 9.77 -13.82
N ASN A 109 7.82 9.79 -14.22
CA ASN A 109 8.69 10.94 -14.04
C ASN A 109 7.97 12.23 -14.49
N PRO A 110 7.87 13.27 -13.63
CA PRO A 110 7.18 14.53 -13.95
C PRO A 110 7.63 15.15 -15.27
N GLU A 111 8.92 15.04 -15.60
CA GLU A 111 9.48 15.56 -16.85
C GLU A 111 8.96 14.80 -18.08
N HIS A 112 8.78 13.49 -17.95
CA HIS A 112 8.20 12.70 -19.02
C HIS A 112 6.71 13.02 -19.22
N GLN A 113 5.98 13.27 -18.12
CA GLN A 113 4.59 13.70 -18.16
C GLN A 113 4.43 15.07 -18.83
N LYS A 114 5.29 16.05 -18.49
CA LYS A 114 5.33 17.36 -19.15
C LYS A 114 5.52 17.23 -20.67
N ILE A 115 6.48 16.41 -21.10
CA ILE A 115 6.73 16.16 -22.53
C ILE A 115 5.51 15.53 -23.21
N GLN A 116 4.80 14.62 -22.54
CA GLN A 116 3.56 14.04 -23.07
C GLN A 116 2.46 15.09 -23.23
N LEU A 117 2.26 15.98 -22.25
CA LEU A 117 1.31 17.10 -22.36
C LEU A 117 1.62 18.01 -23.54
N LEU A 118 2.89 18.37 -23.72
CA LEU A 118 3.32 19.23 -24.83
C LEU A 118 3.10 18.53 -26.19
N ARG A 119 3.35 17.22 -26.27
CA ARG A 119 3.05 16.44 -27.49
C ARG A 119 1.55 16.40 -27.78
N LEU A 120 0.71 16.22 -26.76
CA LEU A 120 -0.74 16.23 -26.90
C LEU A 120 -1.24 17.60 -27.37
N ALA A 121 -0.77 18.67 -26.74
CA ALA A 121 -1.10 20.05 -27.13
C ALA A 121 -0.67 20.36 -28.56
N LYS A 122 0.51 19.88 -28.99
CA LYS A 122 0.97 20.03 -30.37
C LYS A 122 0.09 19.29 -31.38
N ALA A 123 -0.43 18.12 -31.01
CA ALA A 123 -1.25 17.29 -31.90
C ALA A 123 -2.70 17.81 -32.03
N GLN A 124 -3.30 18.27 -30.93
CA GLN A 124 -4.70 18.66 -30.87
C GLN A 124 -4.93 20.19 -30.95
N GLY A 125 -3.87 20.99 -30.76
CA GLY A 125 -3.92 22.45 -30.71
C GLY A 125 -4.45 22.98 -29.39
N GLU A 126 -5.68 22.60 -29.02
CA GLU A 126 -6.34 23.02 -27.77
C GLU A 126 -6.74 21.80 -26.93
N ILE A 127 -6.18 21.67 -25.73
CA ILE A 127 -6.43 20.55 -24.82
C ILE A 127 -7.10 21.03 -23.54
N THR A 128 -8.03 20.25 -23.01
CA THR A 128 -8.67 20.52 -21.71
C THR A 128 -7.95 19.77 -20.59
N LEU A 129 -8.22 20.15 -19.34
CA LEU A 129 -7.73 19.38 -18.19
C LEU A 129 -8.21 17.91 -18.24
N ALA A 130 -9.39 17.65 -18.78
CA ALA A 130 -9.91 16.30 -18.93
C ALA A 130 -9.07 15.49 -19.93
N ASP A 131 -8.68 16.08 -21.06
CA ASP A 131 -7.83 15.44 -22.06
C ASP A 131 -6.45 15.08 -21.46
N CYS A 132 -5.88 15.99 -20.67
CA CYS A 132 -4.61 15.76 -19.96
C CYS A 132 -4.70 14.62 -18.93
N VAL A 133 -5.81 14.57 -18.18
CA VAL A 133 -6.09 13.50 -17.19
C VAL A 133 -6.22 12.14 -17.87
N LEU A 134 -6.88 12.10 -19.03
CA LEU A 134 -7.06 10.88 -19.82
C LEU A 134 -5.75 10.40 -20.45
N GLU A 135 -4.94 11.32 -21.00
CA GLU A 135 -3.68 10.97 -21.67
C GLU A 135 -2.65 10.41 -20.68
N ILE A 136 -2.46 11.08 -19.54
CA ILE A 136 -1.40 10.71 -18.57
C ILE A 136 -1.91 9.66 -17.58
N ASN A 137 -3.22 9.37 -17.59
CA ASN A 137 -3.86 8.50 -16.61
C ASN A 137 -3.49 8.94 -15.18
N CYS A 138 -3.66 10.22 -14.87
CA CYS A 138 -3.39 10.80 -13.55
C CYS A 138 -4.59 11.60 -13.08
N SER A 139 -4.73 11.80 -11.77
CA SER A 139 -5.84 12.59 -11.24
C SER A 139 -5.71 14.08 -11.61
N ALA A 140 -6.83 14.80 -11.66
CA ALA A 140 -6.83 16.24 -11.93
C ALA A 140 -5.96 17.04 -10.92
N ALA A 141 -5.85 16.57 -9.68
CA ALA A 141 -5.02 17.18 -8.65
C ALA A 141 -3.51 17.03 -8.93
N GLU A 142 -3.11 15.96 -9.63
CA GLU A 142 -1.71 15.71 -10.02
C GLU A 142 -1.35 16.42 -11.33
N VAL A 143 -2.29 16.54 -12.26
CA VAL A 143 -2.07 17.17 -13.57
C VAL A 143 -2.04 18.70 -13.48
N ARG A 144 -2.88 19.30 -12.61
CA ARG A 144 -2.95 20.76 -12.43
C ARG A 144 -1.59 21.42 -12.14
N PRO A 145 -0.78 20.96 -11.17
CA PRO A 145 0.53 21.58 -10.91
C PRO A 145 1.50 21.45 -12.10
N LEU A 146 1.42 20.38 -12.90
CA LEU A 146 2.24 20.23 -14.10
C LEU A 146 1.88 21.28 -15.17
N LEU A 147 0.58 21.53 -15.37
CA LEU A 147 0.11 22.56 -16.30
C LEU A 147 0.46 23.97 -15.83
N GLU A 148 0.35 24.24 -14.53
CA GLU A 148 0.77 25.51 -13.93
C GLU A 148 2.28 25.75 -14.09
N GLU A 149 3.09 24.70 -13.96
CA GLU A 149 4.53 24.77 -14.19
C GLU A 149 4.88 25.01 -15.66
N LEU A 150 4.24 24.29 -16.60
CA LEU A 150 4.40 24.53 -18.03
C LEU A 150 3.98 25.94 -18.45
N GLN A 151 2.96 26.50 -17.80
CA GLN A 151 2.55 27.89 -17.99
C GLN A 151 3.60 28.87 -17.45
N ARG A 152 4.16 28.59 -16.26
CA ARG A 152 5.23 29.40 -15.65
C ARG A 152 6.53 29.39 -16.48
N GLU A 153 6.80 28.28 -17.17
CA GLU A 153 7.93 28.12 -18.08
C GLU A 153 7.68 28.71 -19.48
N ASP A 154 6.55 29.41 -19.69
CA ASP A 154 6.14 29.98 -20.98
C ASP A 154 6.08 28.93 -22.12
N LEU A 155 5.74 27.68 -21.80
CA LEU A 155 5.55 26.61 -22.79
C LEU A 155 4.09 26.43 -23.20
N MET A 156 3.16 26.89 -22.35
CA MET A 156 1.72 26.79 -22.56
C MET A 156 0.99 28.05 -22.11
N ILE A 157 -0.13 28.35 -22.75
CA ILE A 157 -1.05 29.41 -22.36
C ILE A 157 -2.45 28.87 -22.10
N VAL A 158 -3.10 29.45 -21.10
CA VAL A 158 -4.50 29.19 -20.75
C VAL A 158 -5.39 30.21 -21.44
N GLY A 159 -6.51 29.74 -21.99
CA GLY A 159 -7.54 30.61 -22.53
C GLY A 159 -8.90 29.93 -22.52
N ASN A 160 -9.90 30.65 -23.01
CA ASN A 160 -11.24 30.11 -23.18
C ASN A 160 -11.45 29.82 -24.66
N ARG A 161 -11.88 28.59 -24.96
CA ARG A 161 -12.24 28.18 -26.31
C ARG A 161 -13.44 28.98 -26.77
N LYS A 162 -13.39 29.51 -28.00
CA LYS A 162 -14.40 30.44 -28.53
C LYS A 162 -15.77 29.81 -28.76
N GLN A 163 -15.84 28.49 -28.93
CA GLN A 163 -17.06 27.77 -29.28
C GLN A 163 -17.96 27.49 -28.08
N ASP A 164 -17.39 27.10 -26.94
CA ASP A 164 -18.11 26.60 -25.77
C ASP A 164 -17.70 27.28 -24.45
N GLY A 165 -16.70 28.17 -24.48
CA GLY A 165 -16.17 28.85 -23.30
C GLY A 165 -15.36 27.94 -22.37
N ALA A 166 -15.03 26.71 -22.79
CA ALA A 166 -14.25 25.79 -21.98
C ALA A 166 -12.83 26.32 -21.75
N VAL A 167 -12.29 26.06 -20.56
CA VAL A 167 -10.89 26.38 -20.24
C VAL A 167 -9.99 25.40 -20.96
N VAL A 168 -9.15 25.92 -21.85
CA VAL A 168 -8.23 25.15 -22.68
C VAL A 168 -6.80 25.63 -22.49
N TYR A 169 -5.88 24.69 -22.65
CA TYR A 169 -4.45 24.90 -22.67
C TYR A 169 -3.97 24.69 -24.11
N ARG A 170 -3.10 25.58 -24.58
CA ARG A 170 -2.47 25.47 -25.90
C ARG A 170 -1.01 25.83 -25.81
N MET A 171 -0.20 25.25 -26.69
CA MET A 171 1.19 25.67 -26.82
C MET A 171 1.27 27.10 -27.35
N ILE A 172 2.35 27.80 -26.99
CA ILE A 172 2.73 29.09 -27.59
C ILE A 172 3.15 28.89 -29.04
#